data_AF-A0A7I4YVL1-F1
#
_entry.id   AF-A0A7I4YVL1-F1
#
_cell.length_a   1.000
_cell.length_b   1.000
_cell.length_c   1.000
_cell.angle_alpha   90.00
_cell.angle_beta   90.00
_cell.angle_gamma   90.00
#
_symmetry.space_group_name_H-M   'P 1'
#
loop_
_entity.id
_entity.type
_entity.pdbx_description
1 polymer ?
#
loop_
_entity_poly.entity_id
_entity_poly.type
_entity_poly.pdbx_seq_one_letter_code
_entity_poly.pdbx_strand_id
1 'polypeptide(L)'
;MGQRLAPVLAICFMSKIEEPVLARLPLMYCRYIDDWCIVTSTQSKMDECFRIMNEQSPYIRLTREIPQDAWLPYLNTQIKVSSRIEHVKWYRKRSSKNILTHATSAHPSAVKRAVIRNMYRTATRICSGVTEREESRRLASAIARSNGYTVPHGNTGRSHVDRRNTSSQNELPLCLPFISDKVSAAIQRRIVRAQLSDDIIRVNIPPDNIKRQLVRNRLYDKQCLTEGCVTCTNEKDGDCASVGVIYQIQCEACNSSDIGETGRVLSVRIKEHLAGKRRSNVLTPLGDHRVEQHDGNDFNIRCTILAHETEISSRNALKAFWILARSPDMNSRNECVTLTNDLLPFMQHCELVP
;
A
#
# COMPACT_ATOMS: atom_id res chain seq x y z
N MET A 1 -15.93 3.64 0.56
CA MET A 1 -15.13 2.57 -0.09
C MET A 1 -15.37 1.30 0.68
N GLY A 2 -15.75 0.21 0.00
CA GLY A 2 -16.43 -0.97 0.58
C GLY A 2 -15.68 -1.73 1.67
N GLN A 3 -16.35 -2.70 2.26
CA GLN A 3 -15.78 -3.58 3.29
C GLN A 3 -14.53 -4.28 2.74
N ARG A 4 -13.41 -4.21 3.48
CA ARG A 4 -12.12 -4.78 3.06
C ARG A 4 -12.16 -6.29 2.81
N LEU A 5 -13.07 -6.98 3.48
CA LEU A 5 -13.23 -8.42 3.40
C LEU A 5 -14.09 -8.87 2.19
N ALA A 6 -14.93 -7.98 1.65
CA ALA A 6 -15.88 -8.34 0.60
C ALA A 6 -15.21 -8.91 -0.68
N PRO A 7 -14.10 -8.34 -1.21
CA PRO A 7 -13.42 -8.92 -2.37
C PRO A 7 -12.86 -10.31 -2.11
N VAL A 8 -12.34 -10.55 -0.89
CA VAL A 8 -11.76 -11.86 -0.51
C VAL A 8 -12.86 -12.91 -0.44
N LEU A 9 -13.99 -12.59 0.19
CA LEU A 9 -15.14 -13.50 0.26
C LEU A 9 -15.71 -13.80 -1.13
N ALA A 10 -15.80 -12.79 -2.00
CA ALA A 10 -16.21 -12.98 -3.38
C ALA A 10 -15.25 -13.93 -4.13
N ILE A 11 -13.94 -13.75 -3.98
CA ILE A 11 -12.95 -14.64 -4.59
C ILE A 11 -13.09 -16.07 -4.09
N CYS A 12 -13.22 -16.29 -2.77
CA CYS A 12 -13.38 -17.62 -2.20
C CYS A 12 -14.66 -18.30 -2.69
N PHE A 13 -15.78 -17.56 -2.71
CA PHE A 13 -17.06 -18.09 -3.16
C PHE A 13 -17.03 -18.44 -4.66
N MET A 14 -16.48 -17.56 -5.50
CA MET A 14 -16.32 -17.83 -6.93
C MET A 14 -15.37 -19.01 -7.19
N SER A 15 -14.36 -19.20 -6.32
CA SER A 15 -13.42 -20.33 -6.42
C SER A 15 -14.12 -21.70 -6.28
N LYS A 16 -15.16 -21.77 -5.44
CA LYS A 16 -15.96 -22.99 -5.29
C LYS A 16 -16.81 -23.27 -6.53
N ILE A 17 -17.30 -22.22 -7.20
CA ILE A 17 -18.15 -22.37 -8.39
C ILE A 17 -17.31 -22.75 -9.62
N GLU A 18 -16.07 -22.25 -9.74
CA GLU A 18 -15.20 -22.48 -10.89
C GLU A 18 -14.55 -23.88 -10.91
N GLU A 19 -14.37 -24.52 -9.75
CA GLU A 19 -13.64 -25.78 -9.59
C GLU A 19 -14.09 -26.91 -10.56
N PRO A 20 -15.40 -27.21 -10.71
CA PRO A 20 -15.85 -28.25 -11.65
C PRO A 20 -15.60 -27.92 -13.13
N VAL A 21 -15.50 -26.64 -13.48
CA VAL A 21 -15.21 -26.21 -14.85
C VAL A 21 -13.72 -26.30 -15.15
N LEU A 22 -12.87 -25.94 -14.19
CA LEU A 22 -11.42 -26.07 -14.32
C LEU A 22 -11.01 -27.54 -14.50
N ALA A 23 -11.69 -28.47 -13.82
CA ALA A 23 -11.49 -29.91 -14.00
C ALA A 23 -11.75 -30.40 -15.43
N ARG A 24 -12.51 -29.66 -16.25
CA ARG A 24 -12.80 -30.00 -17.66
C ARG A 24 -11.77 -29.44 -18.66
N LEU A 25 -10.71 -28.81 -18.15
CA LEU A 25 -9.57 -28.31 -18.93
C LEU A 25 -9.98 -27.43 -20.13
N PRO A 26 -10.57 -26.25 -19.88
CA PRO A 26 -10.86 -25.30 -20.96
C PRO A 26 -9.58 -24.90 -21.70
N LEU A 27 -9.70 -24.56 -22.99
CA LEU A 27 -8.58 -24.09 -23.80
C LEU A 27 -8.01 -22.77 -23.27
N MET A 28 -8.86 -21.94 -22.67
CA MET A 28 -8.47 -20.71 -22.00
C MET A 28 -9.40 -20.45 -20.82
N TYR A 29 -8.81 -19.97 -19.73
CA TYR A 29 -9.52 -19.52 -18.54
C TYR A 29 -8.90 -18.21 -18.03
N CYS A 30 -9.72 -17.18 -17.87
CA CYS A 30 -9.33 -15.91 -17.26
C CYS A 30 -10.45 -15.44 -16.33
N ARG A 31 -10.09 -15.03 -15.11
CA ARG A 31 -11.05 -14.53 -14.13
C ARG A 31 -10.61 -13.18 -13.56
N TYR A 32 -11.58 -12.28 -13.43
CA TYR A 32 -11.45 -11.05 -12.68
C TYR A 32 -12.62 -10.93 -11.70
N ILE A 33 -12.39 -11.34 -10.45
CA ILE A 33 -13.41 -11.45 -9.40
C ILE A 33 -14.59 -12.32 -9.89
N ASP A 34 -15.66 -11.71 -10.37
CA ASP A 34 -16.92 -12.29 -10.87
C ASP A 34 -17.01 -12.37 -12.40
N ASP A 35 -16.15 -11.66 -13.15
CA ASP A 35 -16.11 -11.70 -14.62
C ASP A 35 -15.20 -12.84 -15.12
N TRP A 36 -15.77 -13.85 -15.79
CA TRP A 36 -15.06 -15.00 -16.37
C TRP A 36 -14.97 -14.93 -17.89
N CYS A 37 -13.82 -15.29 -18.44
CA CYS A 37 -13.61 -15.53 -19.86
C CYS A 37 -13.10 -16.95 -20.03
N ILE A 38 -13.95 -17.80 -20.63
CA ILE A 38 -13.70 -19.22 -20.82
C ILE A 38 -13.74 -19.50 -22.32
N VAL A 39 -12.80 -20.29 -22.82
CA VAL A 39 -12.79 -20.80 -24.20
C VAL A 39 -12.73 -22.31 -24.16
N THR A 40 -13.64 -22.97 -24.86
CA THR A 40 -13.69 -24.43 -24.98
C THR A 40 -13.54 -24.85 -26.44
N SER A 41 -13.24 -26.12 -26.68
CA SER A 41 -13.06 -26.64 -28.04
C SER A 41 -14.36 -26.70 -28.86
N THR A 42 -15.52 -26.80 -28.20
CA THR A 42 -16.84 -26.89 -28.85
C THR A 42 -17.89 -26.13 -28.07
N GLN A 43 -18.95 -25.69 -28.76
CA GLN A 43 -20.11 -25.04 -28.15
C GLN A 43 -20.81 -25.95 -27.13
N SER A 44 -20.97 -27.24 -27.44
CA SER A 44 -21.56 -28.21 -26.51
C SER A 44 -20.78 -28.33 -25.19
N LYS A 45 -19.45 -28.30 -25.22
CA LYS A 45 -18.64 -28.26 -23.99
C LYS A 45 -18.84 -26.95 -23.22
N MET A 46 -18.99 -25.82 -23.90
CA MET A 46 -19.28 -24.53 -23.27
C MET A 46 -20.66 -24.54 -22.60
N ASP A 47 -21.68 -25.06 -23.29
CA ASP A 47 -23.04 -25.15 -22.77
C ASP A 47 -23.10 -26.01 -21.51
N GLU A 48 -22.38 -27.13 -21.51
CA GLU A 48 -22.25 -28.00 -20.36
C GLU A 48 -21.50 -27.34 -19.19
N CYS A 49 -20.41 -26.62 -19.45
CA CYS A 49 -19.74 -25.83 -18.42
C CYS A 49 -20.69 -24.77 -17.84
N PHE A 50 -21.45 -24.06 -18.69
CA PHE A 50 -22.40 -23.05 -18.26
C PHE A 50 -23.54 -23.60 -17.41
N ARG A 51 -24.02 -24.80 -17.73
CA ARG A 51 -25.00 -25.54 -16.94
C ARG A 51 -24.42 -25.88 -15.56
N ILE A 52 -23.26 -26.52 -15.51
CA ILE A 52 -22.59 -26.92 -14.27
C ILE A 52 -22.36 -25.71 -13.35
N MET A 53 -21.90 -24.58 -13.89
CA MET A 53 -21.63 -23.37 -13.09
C MET A 53 -22.90 -22.83 -12.43
N ASN A 54 -24.04 -22.84 -13.13
CA ASN A 54 -25.32 -22.39 -12.58
C ASN A 54 -25.96 -23.40 -11.60
N GLU A 55 -25.50 -24.65 -11.59
CA GLU A 55 -25.97 -25.68 -10.66
C GLU A 55 -25.23 -25.66 -9.31
N GLN A 56 -24.07 -24.99 -9.23
CA GLN A 56 -23.23 -25.00 -8.01
C GLN A 56 -23.86 -24.29 -6.82
N SER A 57 -24.80 -23.36 -7.05
CA SER A 57 -25.39 -22.58 -5.98
C SER A 57 -26.79 -22.08 -6.34
N PRO A 58 -27.78 -22.19 -5.43
CA PRO A 58 -29.10 -21.61 -5.64
C PRO A 58 -29.11 -20.08 -5.45
N TYR A 59 -28.03 -19.49 -4.90
CA TYR A 59 -27.99 -18.08 -4.51
C TYR A 59 -27.42 -17.15 -5.59
N ILE A 60 -26.78 -17.70 -6.62
CA ILE A 60 -26.22 -16.92 -7.72
C ILE A 60 -26.63 -17.54 -9.05
N ARG A 61 -27.00 -16.68 -10.00
CA ARG A 61 -27.32 -17.07 -11.37
C ARG A 61 -26.39 -16.32 -12.32
N LEU A 62 -25.59 -17.06 -13.04
CA LEU A 62 -24.62 -16.54 -13.99
C LEU A 62 -25.30 -16.31 -15.33
N THR A 63 -24.95 -15.20 -15.96
CA THR A 63 -25.31 -14.90 -17.35
C THR A 63 -24.09 -15.11 -18.24
N ARG A 64 -24.32 -15.39 -19.52
CA ARG A 64 -23.25 -15.47 -20.52
C ARG A 64 -23.53 -14.51 -21.66
N GLU A 65 -22.45 -13.88 -22.13
CA GLU A 65 -22.45 -13.13 -23.38
C GLU A 65 -21.95 -14.06 -24.50
N ILE A 66 -22.61 -14.02 -25.65
CA ILE A 66 -22.22 -14.79 -26.84
C ILE A 66 -21.40 -13.85 -27.74
N PRO A 67 -20.27 -14.30 -28.32
CA PRO A 67 -19.48 -13.47 -29.23
C PRO A 67 -20.32 -12.98 -30.42
N GLN A 68 -20.25 -11.69 -30.72
CA GLN A 68 -20.85 -11.09 -31.91
C GLN A 68 -19.75 -10.80 -32.93
N ASP A 69 -19.89 -11.28 -34.17
CA ASP A 69 -18.84 -11.15 -35.21
C ASP A 69 -17.46 -11.66 -34.74
N ALA A 70 -17.45 -12.74 -33.97
CA ALA A 70 -16.28 -13.33 -33.29
C ALA A 70 -15.63 -12.45 -32.19
N TRP A 71 -16.24 -11.33 -31.81
CA TRP A 71 -15.79 -10.47 -30.71
C TRP A 71 -16.57 -10.72 -29.43
N LEU A 72 -15.83 -10.94 -28.34
CA LEU A 72 -16.37 -11.10 -27.00
C LEU A 72 -15.90 -9.92 -26.12
N PRO A 73 -16.82 -9.18 -25.48
CA PRO A 73 -16.46 -8.22 -24.45
C PRO A 73 -15.86 -8.90 -23.22
N TYR A 74 -14.73 -8.40 -22.73
CA TYR A 74 -14.15 -8.81 -21.44
C TYR A 74 -13.51 -7.60 -20.75
N LEU A 75 -14.03 -7.23 -19.59
CA LEU A 75 -13.63 -6.02 -18.84
C LEU A 75 -13.67 -4.75 -19.70
N ASN A 76 -12.52 -4.10 -19.89
CA ASN A 76 -12.33 -2.91 -20.73
C ASN A 76 -11.79 -3.25 -22.13
N THR A 77 -11.98 -4.49 -22.58
CA THR A 77 -11.45 -5.00 -23.85
C THR A 77 -12.50 -5.74 -24.64
N GLN A 78 -12.31 -5.82 -25.94
CA GLN A 78 -12.99 -6.76 -26.82
C GLN A 78 -11.93 -7.71 -27.37
N ILE A 79 -12.21 -8.99 -27.27
CA ILE A 79 -11.28 -10.06 -27.63
C ILE A 79 -11.89 -10.81 -28.81
N LYS A 80 -11.15 -10.91 -29.91
CA LYS A 80 -11.51 -11.76 -31.04
C LYS A 80 -10.99 -13.16 -30.78
N VAL A 81 -11.90 -14.11 -30.65
CA VAL A 81 -11.59 -15.50 -30.28
C VAL A 81 -11.95 -16.41 -31.45
N SER A 82 -10.94 -17.13 -31.95
CA SER A 82 -11.13 -18.21 -32.93
C SER A 82 -10.65 -19.53 -32.30
N SER A 83 -9.35 -19.85 -32.38
CA SER A 83 -8.72 -20.99 -31.65
C SER A 83 -7.83 -20.55 -30.48
N ARG A 84 -7.38 -19.30 -30.50
CA ARG A 84 -6.67 -18.57 -29.45
C ARG A 84 -7.14 -17.10 -29.46
N ILE A 85 -6.66 -16.28 -28.54
CA ILE A 85 -6.83 -14.82 -28.63
C ILE A 85 -6.04 -14.34 -29.85
N GLU A 86 -6.73 -13.87 -30.89
CA GLU A 86 -6.10 -13.36 -32.11
C GLU A 86 -5.92 -11.85 -32.02
N HIS A 87 -7.00 -11.15 -31.68
CA HIS A 87 -7.01 -9.70 -31.63
C HIS A 87 -7.63 -9.19 -30.34
N VAL A 88 -7.03 -8.15 -29.78
CA VAL A 88 -7.56 -7.43 -28.63
C VAL A 88 -7.67 -5.97 -29.00
N LYS A 89 -8.80 -5.35 -28.67
CA LYS A 89 -9.00 -3.91 -28.81
C LYS A 89 -9.60 -3.31 -27.56
N TRP A 90 -9.37 -2.01 -27.35
CA TRP A 90 -9.96 -1.31 -26.23
C TRP A 90 -11.46 -1.15 -26.43
N TYR A 91 -12.23 -1.48 -25.40
CA TYR A 91 -13.68 -1.48 -25.47
C TYR A 91 -14.28 -0.78 -24.25
N ARG A 92 -15.41 -0.12 -24.48
CA ARG A 92 -16.25 0.47 -23.44
C ARG A 92 -17.60 -0.20 -23.49
N LYS A 93 -17.98 -0.86 -22.40
CA LYS A 93 -19.32 -1.47 -22.25
C LYS A 93 -20.39 -0.41 -22.60
N ARG A 94 -21.48 -0.83 -23.25
CA ARG A 94 -22.58 0.07 -23.64
C ARG A 94 -23.18 0.83 -22.46
N SER A 95 -23.19 0.23 -21.27
CA SER A 95 -23.63 0.85 -20.02
C SER A 95 -22.69 1.95 -19.51
N SER A 96 -21.48 2.06 -20.06
CA SER A 96 -20.54 3.09 -19.66
C SER A 96 -20.98 4.46 -20.18
N LYS A 97 -21.22 5.38 -19.25
CA LYS A 97 -21.52 6.78 -19.60
C LYS A 97 -20.32 7.54 -20.16
N ASN A 98 -19.12 6.94 -20.17
CA ASN A 98 -17.87 7.55 -20.63
C ASN A 98 -17.59 8.93 -20.01
N ILE A 99 -18.03 9.13 -18.76
CA ILE A 99 -17.83 10.36 -18.00
C ILE A 99 -16.39 10.36 -17.46
N LEU A 100 -15.66 11.41 -17.78
CA LEU A 100 -14.33 11.72 -17.24
C LEU A 100 -14.41 13.02 -16.43
N THR A 101 -13.31 13.38 -15.77
CA THR A 101 -13.17 14.74 -15.24
C THR A 101 -13.31 15.74 -16.38
N HIS A 102 -14.37 16.54 -16.38
CA HIS A 102 -14.63 17.49 -17.47
C HIS A 102 -13.52 18.54 -17.59
N ALA A 103 -13.22 18.99 -18.81
CA ALA A 103 -12.13 19.93 -19.09
C ALA A 103 -12.27 21.27 -18.33
N THR A 104 -13.51 21.76 -18.17
CA THR A 104 -13.84 23.00 -17.44
C THR A 104 -13.93 22.84 -15.93
N SER A 105 -13.74 21.63 -15.39
CA SER A 105 -13.80 21.43 -13.94
C SER A 105 -12.66 22.14 -13.21
N ALA A 106 -12.89 22.50 -11.94
CA ALA A 106 -11.95 23.17 -11.05
C ALA A 106 -10.74 22.30 -10.63
N HIS A 107 -10.59 21.10 -11.19
CA HIS A 107 -9.45 20.24 -10.92
C HIS A 107 -8.15 20.82 -11.50
N PRO A 108 -6.99 20.60 -10.85
CA PRO A 108 -5.70 21.03 -11.38
C PRO A 108 -5.46 20.52 -12.81
N SER A 109 -4.90 21.38 -13.67
CA SER A 109 -4.64 21.05 -15.08
C SER A 109 -3.75 19.82 -15.25
N ALA A 110 -2.85 19.55 -14.29
CA ALA A 110 -2.02 18.34 -14.28
C ALA A 110 -2.86 17.06 -14.18
N VAL A 111 -3.90 17.05 -13.33
CA VAL A 111 -4.81 15.90 -13.15
C VAL A 111 -5.62 15.66 -14.41
N LYS A 112 -6.23 16.72 -14.96
CA LYS A 112 -7.00 16.66 -16.22
C LYS A 112 -6.16 16.10 -17.38
N ARG A 113 -4.92 16.58 -17.53
CA ARG A 113 -3.97 16.05 -18.53
C ARG A 113 -3.60 14.58 -18.26
N ALA A 114 -3.41 14.20 -17.00
CA ALA A 114 -3.05 12.83 -16.64
C ALA A 114 -4.18 11.83 -16.95
N VAL A 115 -5.44 12.19 -16.66
CA VAL A 115 -6.62 11.36 -16.99
C VAL A 115 -6.67 11.06 -18.49
N ILE A 116 -6.58 12.10 -19.33
CA ILE A 116 -6.61 11.94 -20.78
C ILE A 116 -5.41 11.16 -21.29
N ARG A 117 -4.20 11.49 -20.82
CA ARG A 117 -2.98 10.78 -21.22
C ARG A 117 -3.06 9.28 -20.89
N ASN A 118 -3.54 8.93 -19.70
CA ASN A 118 -3.67 7.55 -19.27
C ASN A 118 -4.75 6.81 -20.07
N MET A 119 -5.86 7.47 -20.41
CA MET A 119 -6.88 6.89 -21.29
C MET A 119 -6.30 6.54 -22.66
N TYR A 120 -5.63 7.48 -23.33
CA TYR A 120 -5.02 7.22 -24.65
C TYR A 120 -3.95 6.12 -24.58
N ARG A 121 -3.06 6.17 -23.58
CA ARG A 121 -2.05 5.12 -23.38
C ARG A 121 -2.69 3.75 -23.18
N THR A 122 -3.76 3.67 -22.41
CA THR A 122 -4.47 2.41 -22.15
C THR A 122 -5.12 1.90 -23.45
N ALA A 123 -5.79 2.78 -24.18
CA ALA A 123 -6.43 2.46 -25.45
C ALA A 123 -5.42 1.91 -26.47
N THR A 124 -4.20 2.45 -26.54
CA THR A 124 -3.17 1.98 -27.49
C THR A 124 -2.42 0.74 -27.00
N ARG A 125 -2.11 0.66 -25.70
CA ARG A 125 -1.26 -0.41 -25.13
C ARG A 125 -1.94 -1.77 -25.12
N ILE A 126 -3.25 -1.80 -24.89
CA ILE A 126 -4.03 -3.04 -24.83
C ILE A 126 -4.21 -3.67 -26.21
N CYS A 127 -4.13 -2.88 -27.28
CA CYS A 127 -4.42 -3.36 -28.62
C CYS A 127 -3.27 -4.18 -29.21
N SER A 128 -3.60 -5.29 -29.87
CA SER A 128 -2.61 -6.16 -30.53
C SER A 128 -2.19 -5.64 -31.91
N GLY A 129 -3.14 -5.23 -32.77
CA GLY A 129 -2.89 -4.80 -34.15
C GLY A 129 -3.01 -3.28 -34.39
N VAL A 130 -2.63 -2.85 -35.60
CA VAL A 130 -2.60 -1.43 -36.00
C VAL A 130 -4.01 -0.90 -36.23
N THR A 131 -4.87 -1.70 -36.86
CA THR A 131 -6.29 -1.41 -37.07
C THR A 131 -7.02 -1.22 -35.75
N GLU A 132 -6.83 -2.12 -34.80
CA GLU A 132 -7.46 -2.06 -33.47
C GLU A 132 -6.99 -0.85 -32.67
N ARG A 133 -5.69 -0.49 -32.78
CA ARG A 133 -5.14 0.73 -32.17
C ARG A 133 -5.80 1.97 -32.72
N GLU A 134 -6.00 2.04 -34.04
CA GLU A 134 -6.62 3.19 -34.68
C GLU A 134 -8.10 3.32 -34.29
N GLU A 135 -8.87 2.24 -34.30
CA GLU A 135 -10.25 2.21 -33.79
C GLU A 135 -10.31 2.68 -32.32
N SER A 136 -9.42 2.15 -31.48
CA SER A 136 -9.37 2.49 -30.05
C SER A 136 -8.99 3.95 -29.81
N ARG A 137 -8.09 4.51 -30.63
CA ARG A 137 -7.74 5.94 -30.60
C ARG A 137 -8.90 6.82 -31.04
N ARG A 138 -9.68 6.41 -32.06
CA ARG A 138 -10.87 7.14 -32.49
C ARG A 138 -11.93 7.16 -31.39
N LEU A 139 -12.16 6.03 -30.73
CA LEU A 139 -13.04 5.94 -29.57
C LEU A 139 -12.57 6.83 -28.42
N ALA A 140 -11.28 6.78 -28.06
CA ALA A 140 -10.71 7.63 -27.02
C ALA A 140 -10.87 9.12 -27.34
N SER A 141 -10.74 9.47 -28.62
CA SER A 141 -10.93 10.85 -29.10
C SER A 141 -12.38 11.30 -29.05
N ALA A 142 -13.33 10.42 -29.39
CA ALA A 142 -14.75 10.72 -29.24
C ALA A 142 -15.11 10.99 -27.77
N ILE A 143 -14.61 10.16 -26.85
CA ILE A 143 -14.82 10.31 -25.41
C ILE A 143 -14.14 11.59 -24.87
N ALA A 144 -12.92 11.89 -25.31
CA ALA A 144 -12.24 13.13 -24.90
C ALA A 144 -13.04 14.37 -25.33
N ARG A 145 -13.51 14.39 -26.58
CA ARG A 145 -14.34 15.49 -27.11
C ARG A 145 -15.66 15.65 -26.35
N SER A 146 -16.35 14.55 -26.05
CA SER A 146 -17.60 14.61 -25.27
C SER A 146 -17.41 15.13 -23.84
N ASN A 147 -16.18 15.13 -23.33
CA ASN A 147 -15.82 15.65 -22.00
C ASN A 147 -15.13 17.03 -22.06
N GLY A 148 -15.22 17.73 -23.19
CA GLY A 148 -14.74 19.11 -23.37
C GLY A 148 -13.24 19.25 -23.67
N TYR A 149 -12.54 18.16 -23.98
CA TYR A 149 -11.12 18.21 -24.32
C TYR A 149 -10.89 18.43 -25.81
N THR A 150 -9.98 19.35 -26.14
CA THR A 150 -9.45 19.52 -27.50
C THR A 150 -8.42 18.42 -27.78
N VAL A 151 -8.68 17.65 -28.84
CA VAL A 151 -7.77 16.59 -29.29
C VAL A 151 -6.96 17.14 -30.47
N PRO A 152 -5.62 17.21 -30.38
CA PRO A 152 -4.79 17.56 -31.53
C PRO A 152 -4.97 16.49 -32.62
N HIS A 153 -5.37 16.93 -33.81
CA HIS A 153 -5.34 16.09 -35.00
C HIS A 153 -3.90 16.05 -35.51
N GLY A 154 -3.19 14.95 -35.28
CA GLY A 154 -1.88 14.75 -35.90
C GLY A 154 -0.92 13.91 -35.09
N ASN A 155 -0.29 12.97 -35.79
CA ASN A 155 0.81 12.14 -35.31
C ASN A 155 1.94 12.99 -34.73
N THR A 156 2.08 13.00 -33.41
CA THR A 156 3.42 13.08 -32.81
C THR A 156 3.79 11.69 -32.36
N GLY A 157 4.23 10.88 -33.32
CA GLY A 157 5.14 9.78 -33.05
C GLY A 157 6.41 10.38 -32.44
N ARG A 158 6.40 10.61 -31.13
CA ARG A 158 7.64 10.53 -30.38
C ARG A 158 7.80 9.05 -30.10
N SER A 159 8.59 8.39 -30.94
CA SER A 159 9.24 7.14 -30.58
C SER A 159 9.89 7.38 -29.23
N HIS A 160 9.23 6.91 -28.17
CA HIS A 160 9.89 6.78 -26.89
C HIS A 160 10.89 5.67 -27.14
N VAL A 161 12.16 6.06 -27.36
CA VAL A 161 13.25 5.12 -27.23
C VAL A 161 13.09 4.55 -25.83
N ASP A 162 12.65 3.29 -25.75
CA ASP A 162 12.80 2.47 -24.56
C ASP A 162 14.31 2.39 -24.34
N ARG A 163 14.85 3.32 -23.56
CA ARG A 163 16.08 3.07 -22.83
C ARG A 163 15.72 1.96 -21.86
N ARG A 164 15.87 0.73 -22.33
CA ARG A 164 16.01 -0.44 -21.46
C ARG A 164 17.06 -0.06 -20.43
N ASN A 165 16.67 -0.09 -19.16
CA ASN A 165 17.60 -0.20 -18.04
C ASN A 165 18.38 -1.51 -18.25
N THR A 166 19.50 -1.44 -18.94
CA THR A 166 20.62 -2.33 -18.67
C THR A 166 21.21 -1.83 -17.37
N SER A 167 20.71 -2.34 -16.25
CA SER A 167 21.35 -2.15 -14.95
C SER A 167 22.73 -2.79 -15.02
N SER A 168 23.77 -1.98 -15.23
CA SER A 168 25.11 -2.39 -14.85
C SER A 168 25.13 -2.42 -13.32
N GLN A 169 25.67 -3.49 -12.73
CA GLN A 169 25.64 -3.70 -11.28
C GLN A 169 26.55 -2.75 -10.48
N ASN A 170 27.06 -1.67 -11.09
CA ASN A 170 28.08 -0.78 -10.51
C ASN A 170 27.72 0.72 -10.49
N GLU A 171 26.50 1.11 -10.82
CA GLU A 171 26.14 2.54 -10.83
C GLU A 171 25.96 3.10 -9.41
N LEU A 172 26.69 4.16 -9.06
CA LEU A 172 26.65 4.83 -7.77
C LEU A 172 25.44 5.79 -7.68
N PRO A 173 24.60 5.71 -6.64
CA PRO A 173 23.47 6.61 -6.48
C PRO A 173 23.92 7.99 -5.97
N LEU A 174 23.68 9.03 -6.77
CA LEU A 174 23.80 10.43 -6.36
C LEU A 174 22.44 10.95 -5.90
N CYS A 175 22.24 10.92 -4.58
CA CYS A 175 21.02 11.35 -3.92
C CYS A 175 21.02 12.87 -3.69
N LEU A 176 20.12 13.60 -4.36
CA LEU A 176 20.04 15.07 -4.25
C LEU A 176 18.62 15.52 -3.90
N PRO A 177 18.45 16.52 -3.01
CA PRO A 177 17.15 17.10 -2.75
C PRO A 177 16.57 17.74 -4.02
N PHE A 178 15.30 17.50 -4.28
CA PHE A 178 14.61 18.12 -5.41
C PHE A 178 14.29 19.58 -5.11
N ILE A 179 15.04 20.49 -5.74
CA ILE A 179 14.85 21.94 -5.63
C ILE A 179 13.94 22.44 -6.76
N SER A 180 14.28 22.17 -8.02
CA SER A 180 13.45 22.49 -9.18
C SER A 180 13.90 21.71 -10.41
N ASP A 181 13.03 21.62 -11.42
CA ASP A 181 13.35 21.02 -12.72
C ASP A 181 14.56 21.70 -13.38
N LYS A 182 14.66 23.04 -13.27
CA LYS A 182 15.77 23.83 -13.83
C LYS A 182 17.10 23.44 -13.18
N VAL A 183 17.13 23.28 -11.86
CA VAL A 183 18.32 22.89 -11.10
C VAL A 183 18.69 21.44 -11.41
N SER A 184 17.73 20.52 -11.35
CA SER A 184 17.95 19.10 -11.71
C SER A 184 18.49 18.95 -13.14
N ALA A 185 17.96 19.72 -14.11
CA ALA A 185 18.45 19.71 -15.48
C ALA A 185 19.84 20.33 -15.63
N ALA A 186 20.19 21.35 -14.84
CA ALA A 186 21.55 21.89 -14.82
C ALA A 186 22.56 20.86 -14.30
N ILE A 187 22.21 20.15 -13.22
CA ILE A 187 23.05 19.09 -12.63
C ILE A 187 23.20 17.93 -13.61
N GLN A 188 22.11 17.47 -14.24
CA GLN A 188 22.20 16.42 -15.26
C GLN A 188 23.13 16.80 -16.41
N ARG A 189 23.06 18.05 -16.89
CA ARG A 189 23.96 18.55 -17.93
C ARG A 189 25.42 18.54 -17.50
N ARG A 190 25.72 18.75 -16.21
CA ARG A 190 27.08 18.66 -15.68
C ARG A 190 27.56 17.21 -15.61
N ILE A 191 26.73 16.28 -15.14
CA ILE A 191 27.04 14.83 -15.10
C ILE A 191 27.34 14.31 -16.51
N VAL A 192 26.51 14.69 -17.49
CA VAL A 192 26.72 14.31 -18.90
C VAL A 192 28.02 14.91 -19.45
N ARG A 193 28.30 16.19 -19.18
CA ARG A 193 29.55 16.83 -19.61
C ARG A 193 30.80 16.22 -18.97
N ALA A 194 30.67 15.72 -17.74
CA ALA A 194 31.74 15.03 -17.03
C ALA A 194 31.90 13.57 -17.46
N GLN A 195 31.09 13.08 -18.40
CA GLN A 195 31.07 11.68 -18.86
C GLN A 195 30.71 10.65 -17.76
N LEU A 196 30.12 11.09 -16.65
CA LEU A 196 29.75 10.24 -15.51
C LEU A 196 28.33 9.65 -15.64
N SER A 197 27.79 9.58 -16.86
CA SER A 197 26.37 9.19 -17.07
C SER A 197 26.13 7.70 -16.93
N ASP A 198 27.17 6.89 -17.13
CA ASP A 198 27.13 5.43 -17.04
C ASP A 198 27.58 4.92 -15.65
N ASP A 199 28.12 5.82 -14.81
CA ASP A 199 28.60 5.51 -13.45
C ASP A 199 27.66 6.02 -12.35
N ILE A 200 26.80 7.02 -12.65
CA ILE A 200 26.00 7.72 -11.65
C ILE A 200 24.50 7.68 -11.97
N ILE A 201 23.71 7.07 -11.09
CA ILE A 201 22.25 7.21 -11.09
C ILE A 201 21.86 8.41 -10.23
N ARG A 202 21.21 9.41 -10.83
CA ARG A 202 20.64 10.52 -10.06
C ARG A 202 19.33 10.10 -9.40
N VAL A 203 19.30 10.12 -8.07
CA VAL A 203 18.08 9.91 -7.28
C VAL A 203 17.65 11.25 -6.70
N ASN A 204 16.48 11.74 -7.11
CA ASN A 204 15.91 12.96 -6.52
C ASN A 204 15.19 12.58 -5.23
N ILE A 205 15.69 13.06 -4.10
CA ILE A 205 14.98 12.99 -2.82
C ILE A 205 13.87 14.05 -2.88
N PRO A 206 12.58 13.67 -2.89
CA PRO A 206 11.51 14.64 -2.89
C PRO A 206 11.59 15.47 -1.59
N PRO A 207 11.28 16.78 -1.63
CA PRO A 207 11.12 17.53 -0.39
C PRO A 207 10.02 16.88 0.46
N ASP A 208 10.13 17.03 1.79
CA ASP A 208 9.08 16.59 2.70
C ASP A 208 7.72 17.08 2.19
N ASN A 209 6.72 16.21 2.19
CA ASN A 209 5.41 16.58 1.68
C ASN A 209 4.82 17.75 2.49
N ILE A 210 3.88 18.48 1.89
CA ILE A 210 3.18 19.60 2.54
C ILE A 210 2.62 19.20 3.91
N LYS A 211 2.19 17.95 4.09
CA LYS A 211 1.78 17.43 5.40
C LYS A 211 2.95 17.44 6.41
N ARG A 212 4.14 16.96 6.08
CA ARG A 212 5.32 17.06 6.96
C ARG A 212 5.82 18.49 7.17
N GLN A 213 5.72 19.35 6.15
CA GLN A 213 6.18 20.75 6.25
C GLN A 213 5.19 21.64 7.01
N LEU A 214 3.87 21.49 6.78
CA LEU A 214 2.81 22.30 7.39
C LEU A 214 2.23 21.67 8.65
N VAL A 215 2.28 20.34 8.80
CA VAL A 215 2.09 19.67 10.10
C VAL A 215 3.44 19.65 10.83
N ARG A 216 4.07 20.82 10.94
CA ARG A 216 4.74 21.14 12.19
C ARG A 216 3.59 21.37 13.16
N ASN A 217 3.13 20.29 13.79
CA ASN A 217 2.17 20.36 14.89
C ASN A 217 2.57 21.56 15.73
N ARG A 218 1.65 22.53 15.84
CA ARG A 218 1.60 23.60 16.83
C ARG A 218 2.72 23.43 17.86
N LEU A 219 3.89 24.00 17.56
CA LEU A 219 5.09 23.83 18.39
C LEU A 219 4.84 24.30 19.83
N TYR A 220 3.77 25.08 20.03
CA TYR A 220 3.32 25.68 21.27
C TYR A 220 2.05 25.05 21.89
N ASP A 221 1.40 24.05 21.26
CA ASP A 221 0.24 23.34 21.82
C ASP A 221 0.63 21.95 22.38
N LYS A 222 1.82 21.85 22.98
CA LYS A 222 2.28 20.62 23.65
C LYS A 222 1.87 20.57 25.12
N GLN A 223 0.93 21.40 25.55
CA GLN A 223 0.48 21.37 26.94
C GLN A 223 -0.43 20.17 27.18
N CYS A 224 -0.01 19.28 28.06
CA CYS A 224 -0.85 18.21 28.56
C CYS A 224 -1.90 18.82 29.48
N LEU A 225 -3.16 18.90 29.02
CA LEU A 225 -4.29 19.35 29.84
C LEU A 225 -4.78 18.29 30.84
N THR A 226 -4.05 17.18 30.99
CA THR A 226 -4.47 16.07 31.86
C THR A 226 -3.77 16.22 33.22
N GLU A 227 -4.53 16.57 34.25
CA GLU A 227 -4.04 16.55 35.64
C GLU A 227 -3.53 15.15 36.01
N GLY A 228 -2.30 15.07 36.54
CA GLY A 228 -1.69 13.79 36.96
C GLY A 228 -1.34 12.84 35.81
N CYS A 229 -0.95 13.36 34.64
CA CYS A 229 -0.55 12.51 33.51
C CYS A 229 0.68 11.65 33.85
N VAL A 230 0.51 10.32 33.89
CA VAL A 230 1.61 9.34 34.12
C VAL A 230 2.72 9.37 33.07
N THR A 231 2.50 10.03 31.93
CA THR A 231 3.45 10.14 30.82
C THR A 231 4.15 11.49 30.78
N CYS A 232 3.48 12.57 31.17
CA CYS A 232 4.09 13.89 31.27
C CYS A 232 4.55 14.11 32.71
N THR A 233 5.81 13.84 32.97
CA THR A 233 6.45 14.30 34.22
C THR A 233 6.61 15.82 34.16
N ASN A 234 6.71 16.48 35.32
CA ASN A 234 6.75 17.95 35.44
C ASN A 234 7.82 18.65 34.58
N GLU A 235 8.78 17.92 34.04
CA GLU A 235 9.89 18.42 33.22
C GLU A 235 9.70 18.23 31.69
N LYS A 236 8.75 17.38 31.26
CA LYS A 236 8.56 17.00 29.85
C LYS A 236 7.08 17.03 29.44
N ASP A 237 6.57 18.25 29.34
CA ASP A 237 5.18 18.46 28.93
C ASP A 237 4.95 18.10 27.45
N GLY A 238 3.88 17.35 27.20
CA GLY A 238 3.48 16.91 25.85
C GLY A 238 3.94 15.51 25.41
N ASP A 239 4.73 14.79 26.20
CA ASP A 239 5.17 13.41 25.87
C ASP A 239 3.99 12.44 25.70
N CYS A 240 2.87 12.70 26.38
CA CYS A 240 1.63 11.95 26.25
C CYS A 240 1.03 11.98 24.83
N ALA A 241 1.37 12.99 24.03
CA ALA A 241 0.89 13.17 22.66
C ALA A 241 1.83 12.56 21.60
N SER A 242 2.99 12.05 22.02
CA SER A 242 3.98 11.45 21.13
C SER A 242 3.44 10.22 20.40
N VAL A 243 3.84 10.06 19.14
CA VAL A 243 3.48 8.95 18.25
C VAL A 243 4.75 8.31 17.69
N GLY A 244 4.72 7.01 17.41
CA GLY A 244 5.90 6.30 16.90
C GLY A 244 7.02 6.29 17.92
N VAL A 245 6.74 5.80 19.13
CA VAL A 245 7.70 5.80 20.24
C VAL A 245 7.93 4.41 20.79
N ILE A 246 9.16 4.18 21.23
CA ILE A 246 9.53 3.09 22.14
C ILE A 246 9.53 3.70 23.55
N TYR A 247 8.85 3.05 24.47
CA TYR A 247 8.66 3.56 25.83
C TYR A 247 8.90 2.45 26.86
N GLN A 248 9.27 2.85 28.07
CA GLN A 248 9.40 1.99 29.24
C GLN A 248 8.35 2.39 30.28
N ILE A 249 7.61 1.39 30.78
CA ILE A 249 6.76 1.51 31.97
C ILE A 249 7.51 0.89 33.13
N GLN A 250 7.65 1.61 34.23
CA GLN A 250 8.30 1.14 35.45
C GLN A 250 7.29 1.16 36.60
N CYS A 251 7.25 0.07 37.38
CA CYS A 251 6.52 0.03 38.64
C CYS A 251 7.28 0.86 39.70
N GLU A 252 6.61 1.81 40.35
CA GLU A 252 7.26 2.64 41.37
C GLU A 252 7.41 1.93 42.73
N ALA A 253 6.75 0.78 42.93
CA ALA A 253 6.85 0.00 44.16
C ALA A 253 8.05 -0.97 44.17
N CYS A 254 8.36 -1.61 43.04
CA CYS A 254 9.39 -2.66 42.95
C CYS A 254 10.43 -2.43 41.84
N ASN A 255 10.32 -1.34 41.08
CA ASN A 255 11.21 -0.98 39.97
C ASN A 255 11.23 -1.95 38.78
N SER A 256 10.42 -3.01 38.77
CA SER A 256 10.24 -3.85 37.59
C SER A 256 9.76 -3.00 36.41
N SER A 257 10.25 -3.34 35.21
CA SER A 257 9.97 -2.57 33.99
C SER A 257 9.41 -3.41 32.85
N ASP A 258 8.65 -2.76 31.97
CA ASP A 258 8.10 -3.29 30.71
C ASP A 258 8.47 -2.31 29.59
N ILE A 259 8.99 -2.83 28.48
CA ILE A 259 9.35 -2.06 27.29
C ILE A 259 8.37 -2.37 26.17
N GLY A 260 7.71 -1.32 25.66
CA GLY A 260 6.71 -1.40 24.62
C GLY A 260 6.97 -0.44 23.47
N GLU A 261 6.22 -0.61 22.39
CA GLU A 261 6.17 0.34 21.27
C GLU A 261 4.74 0.79 21.00
N THR A 262 4.61 1.96 20.39
CA THR A 262 3.33 2.40 19.83
C THR A 262 3.52 3.27 18.60
N GLY A 263 2.85 2.90 17.50
CA GLY A 263 2.59 3.78 16.36
C GLY A 263 1.48 4.81 16.61
N ARG A 264 0.62 4.60 17.63
CA ARG A 264 -0.46 5.52 18.05
C ARG A 264 0.04 6.47 19.14
N VAL A 265 -0.81 7.44 19.49
CA VAL A 265 -0.55 8.38 20.60
C VAL A 265 -0.27 7.63 21.89
N LEU A 266 0.84 7.96 22.56
CA LEU A 266 1.33 7.26 23.75
C LEU A 266 0.29 7.20 24.87
N SER A 267 -0.41 8.30 25.17
CA SER A 267 -1.47 8.32 26.19
C SER A 267 -2.58 7.30 25.95
N VAL A 268 -2.92 6.99 24.69
CA VAL A 268 -3.91 5.95 24.36
C VAL A 268 -3.36 4.58 24.72
N ARG A 269 -2.09 4.31 24.38
CA ARG A 269 -1.43 3.04 24.70
C ARG A 269 -1.29 2.84 26.22
N ILE A 270 -0.93 3.88 26.97
CA ILE A 270 -0.81 3.79 28.43
C ILE A 270 -2.18 3.59 29.09
N LYS A 271 -3.27 4.19 28.58
CA LYS A 271 -4.63 3.91 29.06
C LYS A 271 -5.04 2.45 28.88
N GLU A 272 -4.63 1.81 27.79
CA GLU A 272 -4.86 0.38 27.56
C GLU A 272 -4.13 -0.48 28.60
N HIS A 273 -2.86 -0.17 28.88
CA HIS A 273 -2.07 -0.83 29.92
C HIS A 273 -2.68 -0.66 31.31
N LEU A 274 -3.09 0.55 31.67
CA LEU A 274 -3.78 0.84 32.94
C LEU A 274 -5.15 0.13 33.04
N ALA A 275 -5.86 -0.05 31.92
CA ALA A 275 -7.08 -0.85 31.89
C ALA A 275 -6.80 -2.35 32.13
N GLY A 276 -5.70 -2.88 31.58
CA GLY A 276 -5.20 -4.22 31.85
C GLY A 276 -4.84 -4.43 33.32
N LYS A 277 -4.06 -3.50 33.90
CA LYS A 277 -3.72 -3.46 35.34
C LYS A 277 -4.96 -3.47 36.23
N ARG A 278 -5.94 -2.59 35.96
CA ARG A 278 -7.17 -2.46 36.76
C ARG A 278 -7.99 -3.75 36.77
N ARG A 279 -8.00 -4.49 35.66
CA ARG A 279 -8.72 -5.76 35.51
C ARG A 279 -7.90 -6.97 35.98
N SER A 280 -6.66 -6.78 36.42
CA SER A 280 -5.71 -7.86 36.77
C SER A 280 -5.60 -8.90 35.66
N ASN A 281 -5.52 -8.45 34.40
CA ASN A 281 -5.43 -9.34 33.26
C ASN A 281 -4.00 -9.91 33.12
N VAL A 282 -3.82 -11.19 33.46
CA VAL A 282 -2.55 -11.93 33.37
C VAL A 282 -1.95 -11.99 31.97
N LEU A 283 -2.72 -11.70 30.92
CA LEU A 283 -2.20 -11.60 29.54
C LEU A 283 -1.52 -10.26 29.24
N THR A 284 -1.56 -9.31 30.17
CA THR A 284 -0.93 -7.99 30.02
C THR A 284 0.21 -7.84 31.03
N PRO A 285 1.37 -7.27 30.66
CA PRO A 285 2.52 -7.17 31.55
C PRO A 285 2.17 -6.56 32.92
N LEU A 286 1.41 -5.46 32.94
CA LEU A 286 1.01 -4.83 34.20
C LEU A 286 -0.06 -5.59 34.98
N GLY A 287 -0.92 -6.35 34.31
CA GLY A 287 -1.96 -7.14 34.97
C GLY A 287 -1.37 -8.39 35.62
N ASP A 288 -0.46 -9.06 34.93
CA ASP A 288 0.32 -10.19 35.44
C ASP A 288 1.19 -9.77 36.62
N HIS A 289 1.98 -8.70 36.46
CA HIS A 289 2.81 -8.14 37.51
C HIS A 289 2.02 -7.78 38.78
N ARG A 290 0.80 -7.24 38.63
CA ARG A 290 -0.08 -6.92 39.77
C ARG A 290 -0.43 -8.16 40.59
N VAL A 291 -0.71 -9.27 39.92
CA VAL A 291 -1.11 -10.53 40.57
C VAL A 291 0.10 -11.17 41.22
N GLU A 292 1.20 -11.30 40.48
CA GLU A 292 2.37 -12.08 40.89
C GLU A 292 3.28 -11.36 41.89
N GLN A 293 3.43 -10.03 41.79
CA GLN A 293 4.41 -9.27 42.59
C GLN A 293 3.77 -8.37 43.65
N HIS A 294 2.45 -8.17 43.59
CA HIS A 294 1.73 -7.28 44.49
C HIS A 294 0.49 -7.90 45.13
N ASP A 295 0.27 -9.21 45.00
CA ASP A 295 -0.89 -9.93 45.56
C ASP A 295 -2.24 -9.29 45.19
N GLY A 296 -2.32 -8.68 43.99
CA GLY A 296 -3.50 -7.97 43.52
C GLY A 296 -3.65 -6.52 44.04
N ASN A 297 -2.75 -6.04 44.89
CA ASN A 297 -2.73 -4.64 45.34
C ASN A 297 -2.41 -3.68 44.18
N ASP A 298 -2.93 -2.45 44.25
CA ASP A 298 -2.67 -1.46 43.22
C ASP A 298 -1.31 -0.76 43.41
N PHE A 299 -0.68 -0.33 42.32
CA PHE A 299 0.64 0.32 42.34
C PHE A 299 0.73 1.47 41.32
N ASN A 300 1.60 2.45 41.59
CA ASN A 300 1.87 3.55 40.68
C ASN A 300 2.87 3.16 39.59
N ILE A 301 2.72 3.77 38.42
CA ILE A 301 3.62 3.55 37.29
C ILE A 301 4.23 4.85 36.80
N ARG A 302 5.45 4.74 36.30
CA ARG A 302 6.14 5.81 35.58
C ARG A 302 6.35 5.39 34.14
N CYS A 303 6.00 6.27 33.20
CA CYS A 303 6.24 6.04 31.77
C CYS A 303 7.36 6.96 31.28
N THR A 304 8.37 6.41 30.60
CA THR A 304 9.48 7.16 30.00
C THR A 304 9.63 6.80 28.52
N ILE A 305 9.87 7.80 27.67
CA ILE A 305 10.16 7.58 26.25
C ILE A 305 11.65 7.26 26.10
N LEU A 306 11.96 6.14 25.45
CA LEU A 306 13.34 5.70 25.18
C LEU A 306 13.82 6.21 23.82
N ALA A 307 12.97 6.16 22.80
CA ALA A 307 13.32 6.56 21.44
C ALA A 307 12.07 6.87 20.59
N HIS A 308 12.27 7.64 19.52
CA HIS A 308 11.26 7.95 18.50
C HIS A 308 11.61 7.24 17.19
N GLU A 309 10.69 6.45 16.66
CA GLU A 309 10.80 5.84 15.33
C GLU A 309 9.41 5.68 14.69
N THR A 310 9.23 6.26 13.51
CA THR A 310 7.93 6.27 12.82
C THR A 310 7.71 5.03 11.96
N GLU A 311 8.78 4.45 11.42
CA GLU A 311 8.71 3.26 10.59
C GLU A 311 8.48 2.01 11.47
N ILE A 312 7.58 1.13 11.04
CA ILE A 312 7.09 0.02 11.88
C ILE A 312 8.20 -1.01 12.11
N SER A 313 8.92 -1.38 11.06
CA SER A 313 9.95 -2.42 11.08
C SER A 313 11.14 -1.99 11.94
N SER A 314 11.58 -0.75 11.79
CA SER A 314 12.67 -0.11 12.52
C SER A 314 12.29 0.09 13.98
N ARG A 315 11.04 0.49 14.27
CA ARG A 315 10.54 0.60 15.64
C ARG A 315 10.47 -0.76 16.34
N ASN A 316 10.04 -1.81 15.63
CA ASN A 316 10.04 -3.17 16.17
C ASN A 316 11.46 -3.66 16.46
N ALA A 317 12.41 -3.42 15.56
CA ALA A 317 13.83 -3.74 15.77
C ALA A 317 14.41 -2.96 16.97
N LEU A 318 14.11 -1.67 17.10
CA LEU A 318 14.54 -0.87 18.25
C LEU A 318 13.90 -1.33 19.57
N LYS A 319 12.61 -1.71 19.57
CA LYS A 319 11.97 -2.33 20.74
C LYS A 319 12.73 -3.60 21.16
N ALA A 320 13.00 -4.49 20.19
CA ALA A 320 13.76 -5.73 20.43
C ALA A 320 15.13 -5.44 21.06
N PHE A 321 15.84 -4.46 20.48
CA PHE A 321 17.14 -4.01 20.96
C PHE A 321 17.08 -3.45 22.38
N TRP A 322 16.09 -2.62 22.72
CA TRP A 322 15.92 -2.09 24.08
C TRP A 322 15.57 -3.17 25.11
N ILE A 323 14.74 -4.16 24.74
CA ILE A 323 14.45 -5.32 25.59
C ILE A 323 15.74 -6.12 25.85
N LEU A 324 16.54 -6.35 24.81
CA LEU A 324 17.82 -7.04 24.96
C LEU A 324 18.80 -6.27 25.84
N ALA A 325 18.93 -4.96 25.60
CA ALA A 325 19.87 -4.10 26.32
C ALA A 325 19.53 -3.93 27.80
N ARG A 326 18.23 -3.80 28.14
CA ARG A 326 17.78 -3.54 29.52
C ARG A 326 17.27 -4.76 30.26
N SER A 327 17.01 -5.87 29.57
CA SER A 327 16.48 -7.12 30.13
C SER A 327 15.32 -6.90 31.14
N PRO A 328 14.23 -6.22 30.73
CA PRO A 328 13.13 -5.85 31.62
C PRO A 328 12.38 -7.07 32.19
N ASP A 329 12.07 -7.05 33.49
CA ASP A 329 11.46 -8.18 34.21
C ASP A 329 10.04 -8.53 33.75
N MET A 330 9.25 -7.53 33.31
CA MET A 330 7.84 -7.73 32.97
C MET A 330 7.61 -8.18 31.51
N ASN A 331 8.61 -8.10 30.64
CA ASN A 331 8.48 -8.57 29.26
C ASN A 331 8.65 -10.08 29.18
N SER A 332 7.74 -10.76 28.47
CA SER A 332 7.96 -12.16 28.15
C SER A 332 9.14 -12.32 27.18
N ARG A 333 10.10 -13.20 27.51
CA ARG A 333 11.32 -13.48 26.71
C ARG A 333 11.03 -14.00 25.30
N ASN A 334 9.78 -14.30 24.98
CA ASN A 334 9.34 -14.79 23.67
C ASN A 334 9.06 -13.67 22.65
N GLU A 335 9.00 -12.40 23.07
CA GLU A 335 8.52 -11.32 22.19
C GLU A 335 9.46 -10.92 21.05
N CYS A 336 10.72 -11.38 21.01
CA CYS A 336 11.68 -10.94 19.96
C CYS A 336 12.82 -11.92 19.63
N VAL A 337 12.75 -13.20 20.03
CA VAL A 337 13.88 -14.16 19.94
C VAL A 337 14.60 -14.14 18.58
N THR A 338 13.86 -14.05 17.47
CA THR A 338 14.43 -14.04 16.12
C THR A 338 15.22 -12.75 15.80
N LEU A 339 14.72 -11.58 16.21
CA LEU A 339 15.39 -10.28 15.97
C LEU A 339 16.54 -10.04 16.94
N THR A 340 16.43 -10.56 18.16
CA THR A 340 17.43 -10.42 19.22
C THR A 340 18.76 -11.10 18.85
N ASN A 341 18.72 -12.25 18.19
CA ASN A 341 19.94 -12.97 17.75
C ASN A 341 20.71 -12.22 16.66
N ASP A 342 20.01 -11.55 15.74
CA ASP A 342 20.63 -10.82 14.63
C ASP A 342 21.27 -9.49 15.10
N LEU A 343 20.77 -8.90 16.19
CA LEU A 343 21.21 -7.60 16.70
C LEU A 343 22.29 -7.68 17.80
N LEU A 344 22.49 -8.86 18.39
CA LEU A 344 23.46 -9.10 19.47
C LEU A 344 24.89 -8.59 19.17
N PRO A 345 25.46 -8.76 17.96
CA PRO A 345 26.82 -8.30 17.65
C PRO A 345 26.99 -6.77 17.68
N PHE A 346 25.91 -6.02 17.50
CA PHE A 346 25.95 -4.56 17.37
C PHE A 346 25.86 -3.82 18.71
N MET A 347 25.51 -4.53 19.80
CA MET A 347 25.36 -3.93 21.13
C MET A 347 26.65 -3.28 21.65
N GLN A 348 27.81 -3.88 21.40
CA GLN A 348 29.11 -3.35 21.86
C GLN A 348 29.47 -1.99 21.24
N HIS A 349 28.80 -1.61 20.14
CA HIS A 349 29.07 -0.38 19.40
C HIS A 349 28.12 0.76 19.75
N CYS A 350 27.06 0.48 20.52
CA CYS A 350 26.11 1.49 20.97
C CYS A 350 26.41 1.78 22.44
N GLU A 351 27.07 2.90 22.72
CA GLU A 351 27.44 3.40 24.07
C GLU A 351 26.20 3.75 24.92
N LEU A 352 25.37 2.75 25.23
CA LEU A 352 24.23 2.89 26.14
C LEU A 352 24.70 2.58 27.55
N VAL A 353 25.01 3.64 28.29
CA VAL A 353 25.29 3.56 29.72
C VAL A 353 24.01 3.09 30.44
N PRO A 354 24.12 2.13 31.40
CA PRO A 354 22.98 1.61 32.15
C PRO A 354 22.17 2.68 32.88
#